data_AF-A0A371NAY3-F1
#
_entry.id   AF-A0A371NAY3-F1
#
_cell.length_a   1.000
_cell.length_b   1.000
_cell.length_c   1.000
_cell.angle_alpha   90.00
_cell.angle_beta   90.00
_cell.angle_gamma   90.00
#
_symmetry.space_group_name_H-M   'P 1'
#
loop_
_entity.id
_entity.type
_entity.pdbx_description
1 polymer ?
#
loop_
_entity_poly.entity_id
_entity_poly.type
_entity_poly.pdbx_seq_one_letter_code
_entity_poly.pdbx_strand_id
1 'polypeptide(L)'
;MIRKSLNYSRIDEEYSLMLRTAVEHLRTAGYNLKINNGKRKLRPRTLKGFVPDIRALNDSDEILVDIASDAPDIRKWRRFAYTDGVRLWIIAPRSSVDSVKTCVETFSIPAEVYSCNGTMKLRRVL
;
A
#
# COMPACT_ATOMS: atom_id res chain seq x y z
N MET A 1 -4.77 -31.81 16.31
CA MET A 1 -4.53 -30.70 15.36
C MET A 1 -5.28 -29.46 15.86
N ILE A 2 -4.58 -28.52 16.50
CA ILE A 2 -5.18 -27.25 16.93
C ILE A 2 -5.30 -26.37 15.68
N ARG A 3 -6.52 -26.19 15.17
CA ARG A 3 -6.80 -25.18 14.13
C ARG A 3 -6.65 -23.82 14.79
N LYS A 4 -5.53 -23.12 14.54
CA LYS A 4 -5.41 -21.69 14.85
C LYS A 4 -6.62 -20.98 14.23
N SER A 5 -7.43 -20.32 15.05
CA SER A 5 -8.47 -19.41 14.55
C SER A 5 -7.78 -18.40 13.64
N LEU A 6 -8.19 -18.31 12.38
CA LEU A 6 -7.61 -17.36 11.45
C LEU A 6 -7.97 -15.94 11.92
N ASN A 7 -6.95 -15.18 12.30
CA ASN A 7 -6.99 -13.78 12.77
C ASN A 7 -7.39 -12.78 11.66
N TYR A 8 -8.36 -13.13 10.80
CA TYR A 8 -8.80 -12.27 9.70
C TYR A 8 -9.30 -10.91 10.20
N SER A 9 -10.00 -10.86 11.34
CA SER A 9 -10.56 -9.59 11.86
C SER A 9 -9.49 -8.54 12.15
N ARG A 10 -8.38 -8.92 12.80
CA ARG A 10 -7.33 -7.97 13.19
C ARG A 10 -6.55 -7.43 11.99
N ILE A 11 -6.25 -8.27 11.01
CA ILE A 11 -5.54 -7.88 9.78
C ILE A 11 -6.45 -6.97 8.94
N ASP A 12 -7.74 -7.30 8.84
CA ASP A 12 -8.71 -6.50 8.09
C ASP A 12 -8.96 -5.13 8.76
N GLU A 13 -8.96 -5.07 10.10
CA GLU A 13 -9.03 -3.82 10.87
C GLU A 13 -7.79 -2.95 10.67
N GLU A 14 -6.58 -3.52 10.77
CA GLU A 14 -5.32 -2.79 10.56
C GLU A 14 -5.22 -2.27 9.12
N TYR A 15 -5.57 -3.09 8.13
CA TYR A 15 -5.67 -2.68 6.72
C TYR A 15 -6.66 -1.54 6.54
N SER A 16 -7.87 -1.66 7.09
CA SER A 16 -8.93 -0.65 6.96
C SER A 16 -8.51 0.68 7.59
N LEU A 17 -7.81 0.62 8.73
CA LEU A 17 -7.28 1.79 9.42
C LEU A 17 -6.18 2.48 8.61
N MET A 18 -5.23 1.71 8.04
CA MET A 18 -4.21 2.24 7.14
C MET A 18 -4.81 2.89 5.91
N LEU A 19 -5.82 2.24 5.29
CA LEU A 19 -6.51 2.78 4.11
C LEU A 19 -7.18 4.11 4.41
N ARG A 20 -7.94 4.19 5.52
CA ARG A 20 -8.58 5.45 5.96
C ARG A 20 -7.56 6.54 6.21
N THR A 21 -6.47 6.22 6.91
CA THR A 21 -5.38 7.16 7.22
C THR A 21 -4.76 7.73 5.94
N ALA A 22 -4.49 6.87 4.96
CA ALA A 22 -3.93 7.28 3.68
C ALA A 22 -4.87 8.18 2.87
N VAL A 23 -6.16 7.81 2.84
CA VAL A 23 -7.22 8.58 2.18
C VAL A 23 -7.34 9.98 2.80
N GLU A 24 -7.36 10.08 4.12
CA GLU A 24 -7.43 11.36 4.82
C GLU A 24 -6.21 12.23 4.52
N HIS A 25 -5.00 11.66 4.64
CA HIS A 25 -3.76 12.37 4.39
C HIS A 25 -3.70 12.96 2.97
N LEU A 26 -4.04 12.17 1.96
CA LEU A 26 -4.02 12.61 0.56
C LEU A 26 -5.14 13.61 0.25
N ARG A 27 -6.33 13.46 0.85
CA ARG A 27 -7.41 14.46 0.71
C ARG A 27 -7.02 15.80 1.29
N THR A 28 -6.45 15.83 2.49
CA THR A 28 -5.96 17.07 3.13
C THR A 28 -4.85 17.72 2.30
N ALA A 29 -4.05 16.93 1.59
CA ALA A 29 -3.04 17.42 0.66
C ALA A 29 -3.59 17.85 -0.72
N GLY A 30 -4.91 17.78 -0.94
CA GLY A 30 -5.57 18.29 -2.15
C GLY A 30 -5.71 17.29 -3.31
N TYR A 31 -5.42 16.01 -3.11
CA TYR A 31 -5.52 15.01 -4.18
C TYR A 31 -6.96 14.54 -4.43
N ASN A 32 -7.29 14.35 -5.71
CA ASN A 32 -8.46 13.60 -6.13
C ASN A 32 -8.17 12.10 -6.06
N LEU A 33 -9.03 11.33 -5.36
CA LEU A 33 -8.75 9.93 -5.05
C LEU A 33 -9.70 8.96 -5.76
N LYS A 34 -9.12 7.92 -6.35
CA LYS A 34 -9.81 6.68 -6.74
C LYS A 34 -9.37 5.56 -5.80
N ILE A 35 -10.30 5.14 -4.94
CA ILE A 35 -10.07 4.08 -3.95
C ILE A 35 -10.47 2.74 -4.59
N ASN A 36 -9.49 1.88 -4.84
CA ASN A 36 -9.74 0.52 -5.32
C ASN A 36 -9.84 -0.38 -4.10
N ASN A 37 -10.94 -0.21 -3.35
CA ASN A 37 -11.15 -0.83 -2.06
C ASN A 37 -11.20 -2.36 -2.16
N GLY A 38 -10.02 -3.00 -2.19
CA GLY A 38 -9.75 -4.41 -1.99
C GLY A 38 -10.80 -5.40 -2.51
N LYS A 39 -11.54 -5.09 -3.58
CA LYS A 39 -12.63 -5.94 -4.12
C LYS A 39 -11.96 -7.17 -4.69
N ARG A 40 -11.66 -8.11 -3.78
CA ARG A 40 -11.02 -9.39 -3.97
C ARG A 40 -9.70 -9.25 -4.75
N LYS A 41 -8.57 -9.38 -4.03
CA LYS A 41 -7.33 -9.96 -4.57
C LYS A 41 -7.54 -11.43 -5.03
N LEU A 42 -8.69 -11.75 -5.64
CA LEU A 42 -8.96 -13.02 -6.31
C LEU A 42 -8.39 -12.92 -7.72
N ARG A 43 -7.19 -13.47 -7.85
CA ARG A 43 -6.48 -13.80 -9.09
C ARG A 43 -7.37 -13.82 -10.35
N PRO A 44 -7.03 -13.04 -11.39
CA PRO A 44 -7.34 -13.44 -12.75
C PRO A 44 -6.08 -14.07 -13.35
N ARG A 45 -6.15 -15.37 -13.64
CA ARG A 45 -5.12 -16.14 -14.37
C ARG A 45 -4.89 -15.63 -15.80
N THR A 46 -5.62 -14.61 -16.25
CA THR A 46 -5.55 -14.06 -17.60
C THR A 46 -5.75 -12.53 -17.58
N LEU A 47 -4.67 -11.79 -17.90
CA LEU A 47 -4.62 -10.40 -18.43
C LEU A 47 -4.99 -9.15 -17.57
N LYS A 48 -5.24 -9.20 -16.25
CA LYS A 48 -5.63 -8.01 -15.43
C LYS A 48 -5.02 -7.97 -14.00
N GLY A 49 -3.70 -8.07 -13.80
CA GLY A 49 -2.75 -6.95 -13.77
C GLY A 49 -2.90 -6.10 -12.50
N PHE A 50 -1.96 -6.14 -11.56
CA PHE A 50 -2.08 -5.53 -10.21
C PHE A 50 -2.73 -4.13 -10.17
N VAL A 51 -3.59 -3.90 -9.18
CA VAL A 51 -4.30 -2.63 -8.95
C VAL A 51 -3.82 -2.05 -7.62
N PRO A 52 -3.40 -0.77 -7.56
CA PRO A 52 -3.02 -0.12 -6.31
C PRO A 52 -4.26 0.13 -5.45
N ASP A 53 -4.12 0.11 -4.13
CA ASP A 53 -5.24 0.32 -3.21
C ASP A 53 -5.85 1.72 -3.35
N ILE A 54 -5.00 2.71 -3.65
CA ILE A 54 -5.41 4.10 -3.93
C ILE A 54 -4.64 4.60 -5.14
N ARG A 55 -5.34 5.32 -6.02
CA ARG A 55 -4.74 6.20 -7.03
C ARG A 55 -5.12 7.63 -6.67
N ALA A 56 -4.13 8.49 -6.51
CA ALA A 56 -4.30 9.90 -6.13
C ALA A 56 -3.72 10.78 -7.23
N LEU A 57 -4.47 11.81 -7.64
CA LEU A 57 -4.07 12.73 -8.69
C LEU A 57 -4.29 14.18 -8.24
N ASN A 58 -3.25 15.00 -8.38
CA ASN A 58 -3.33 16.44 -8.20
C ASN A 58 -2.60 17.11 -9.39
N ASP A 59 -3.37 17.66 -10.33
CA ASP A 59 -2.88 18.14 -11.63
C ASP A 59 -2.00 17.11 -12.37
N SER A 60 -0.69 17.35 -12.46
CA SER A 60 0.28 16.47 -13.10
C SER A 60 0.96 15.49 -12.15
N ASP A 61 0.73 15.59 -10.83
CA ASP A 61 1.32 14.72 -9.84
C ASP A 61 0.39 13.54 -9.52
N GLU A 62 0.85 12.34 -9.87
CA GLU A 62 0.13 11.10 -9.63
C GLU A 62 0.87 10.22 -8.61
N ILE A 63 0.13 9.75 -7.60
CA ILE A 63 0.61 8.82 -6.59
C ILE A 63 -0.22 7.54 -6.64
N LEU A 64 0.46 6.40 -6.72
CA LEU A 64 -0.12 5.09 -6.46
C LEU A 64 0.23 4.66 -5.05
N VAL A 65 -0.77 4.24 -4.27
CA VAL A 65 -0.57 3.76 -2.91
C VAL A 65 -0.84 2.27 -2.85
N ASP A 66 0.10 1.55 -2.26
CA ASP A 66 -0.03 0.13 -1.93
C ASP A 66 0.07 -0.04 -0.41
N ILE A 67 -0.91 -0.70 0.18
CA ILE A 67 -0.91 -1.07 1.59
C ILE A 67 -0.29 -2.46 1.71
N ALA A 68 0.87 -2.51 2.35
CA ALA A 68 1.62 -3.73 2.53
C ALA A 68 0.83 -4.71 3.41
N SER A 69 0.65 -5.93 2.89
CA SER A 69 0.19 -7.10 3.63
C SER A 69 1.37 -8.02 3.97
N ASP A 70 1.15 -9.01 4.82
CA ASP A 70 2.15 -9.98 5.32
C ASP A 70 3.04 -10.65 4.24
N ALA A 71 2.61 -10.65 2.98
CA ALA A 71 3.41 -11.09 1.84
C ALA A 71 3.59 -9.94 0.82
N PRO A 72 4.74 -9.23 0.82
CA PRO A 72 5.03 -8.21 -0.19
C PRO A 72 5.20 -8.85 -1.58
N ASP A 73 4.60 -8.24 -2.60
CA ASP A 73 4.76 -8.67 -4.00
C ASP A 73 5.67 -7.69 -4.75
N ILE A 74 6.95 -8.04 -4.86
CA ILE A 74 7.97 -7.22 -5.52
C ILE A 74 7.64 -6.96 -6.99
N ARG A 75 6.99 -7.90 -7.68
CA ARG A 75 6.63 -7.74 -9.11
C ARG A 75 5.56 -6.66 -9.27
N LYS A 76 4.63 -6.60 -8.32
CA LYS A 76 3.63 -5.53 -8.24
C LYS A 76 4.30 -4.18 -8.01
N TRP A 77 5.17 -4.08 -7.00
CA TRP A 77 5.83 -2.83 -6.67
C TRP A 77 6.72 -2.32 -7.80
N ARG A 78 7.53 -3.17 -8.44
CA ARG A 78 8.32 -2.77 -9.62
C ARG A 78 7.42 -2.21 -10.72
N ARG A 79 6.27 -2.84 -11.01
CA ARG A 79 5.37 -2.35 -12.05
C ARG A 79 4.85 -0.94 -11.77
N PHE A 80 4.45 -0.66 -10.52
CA PHE A 80 3.96 0.66 -10.15
C PHE A 80 5.09 1.70 -10.12
N ALA A 81 6.24 1.32 -9.55
CA ALA A 81 7.37 2.21 -9.33
C ALA A 81 8.03 2.71 -10.63
N TYR A 82 8.03 1.90 -11.68
CA TYR A 82 8.58 2.26 -13.00
C TYR A 82 7.52 2.79 -13.98
N THR A 83 6.37 3.26 -13.48
CA THR A 83 5.40 3.98 -14.32
C THR A 83 5.85 5.44 -14.44
N ASP A 84 6.07 5.91 -15.66
CA ASP A 84 6.60 7.26 -15.91
C ASP A 84 5.69 8.36 -15.31
N GLY A 85 6.30 9.30 -14.59
CA GLY A 85 5.59 10.43 -13.97
C GLY A 85 4.76 10.06 -12.74
N VAL A 86 4.88 8.83 -12.22
CA VAL A 86 4.06 8.33 -11.12
C VAL A 86 4.94 7.98 -9.91
N ARG A 87 4.52 8.43 -8.73
CA ARG A 87 5.17 8.06 -7.46
C ARG A 87 4.49 6.85 -6.84
N LEU A 88 5.28 5.94 -6.29
CA LEU A 88 4.78 4.80 -5.52
C LEU A 88 4.95 5.05 -4.02
N TRP A 89 3.86 4.98 -3.27
CA TRP A 89 3.85 4.96 -1.81
C TRP A 89 3.52 3.56 -1.32
N ILE A 90 4.33 3.03 -0.41
CA ILE A 90 4.07 1.76 0.27
C ILE A 90 3.80 2.07 1.74
N ILE A 91 2.59 1.76 2.20
CA ILE A 91 2.17 1.99 3.58
C ILE A 91 2.20 0.65 4.32
N ALA A 92 2.95 0.58 5.41
CA ALA A 92 3.13 -0.62 6.20
C ALA A 92 2.82 -0.37 7.69
N PRO A 93 2.33 -1.39 8.42
CA PRO A 93 2.22 -1.30 9.86
C PRO A 93 3.62 -1.27 10.49
N ARG A 94 3.72 -0.65 11.68
CA ARG A 94 5.01 -0.51 12.40
C ARG A 94 5.71 -1.85 12.65
N SER A 95 4.98 -2.95 12.79
CA SER A 95 5.51 -4.29 13.01
C SER A 95 6.27 -4.87 11.82
N SER A 96 5.98 -4.41 10.59
CA SER A 96 6.58 -4.95 9.36
C SER A 96 7.29 -3.91 8.50
N VAL A 97 7.30 -2.64 8.92
CA VAL A 97 7.87 -1.55 8.12
C VAL A 97 9.36 -1.73 7.82
N ASP A 98 10.16 -2.24 8.76
CA ASP A 98 11.59 -2.47 8.54
C ASP A 98 11.85 -3.59 7.50
N SER A 99 11.01 -4.62 7.49
CA SER A 99 11.03 -5.67 6.47
C SER A 99 10.67 -5.10 5.10
N VAL A 100 9.64 -4.24 5.03
CA VAL A 100 9.25 -3.56 3.78
C VAL A 100 10.38 -2.68 3.26
N LYS A 101 11.01 -1.87 4.13
CA LYS A 101 12.16 -1.04 3.77
C LYS A 101 13.30 -1.89 3.20
N THR A 102 13.68 -2.95 3.91
CA THR A 102 14.74 -3.87 3.47
C THR A 102 14.44 -4.43 2.08
N CYS A 103 13.19 -4.83 1.80
CA CYS A 103 12.80 -5.30 0.48
C CYS A 103 12.90 -4.19 -0.58
N VAL A 104 12.38 -3.00 -0.31
CA VAL A 104 12.43 -1.86 -1.25
C VAL A 104 13.88 -1.52 -1.63
N GLU A 105 14.77 -1.46 -0.64
CA GLU A 105 16.20 -1.18 -0.84
C GLU A 105 16.91 -2.32 -1.58
N THR A 106 16.75 -3.57 -1.13
CA THR A 106 17.38 -4.76 -1.73
C THR A 106 17.03 -4.92 -3.21
N PHE A 107 15.80 -4.60 -3.60
CA PHE A 107 15.33 -4.72 -4.97
C PHE A 107 15.35 -3.39 -5.74
N SER A 108 15.92 -2.34 -5.14
CA SER A 108 16.05 -0.99 -5.72
C SER A 108 14.74 -0.45 -6.31
N ILE A 109 13.65 -0.61 -5.56
CA ILE A 109 12.31 -0.18 -5.99
C ILE A 109 12.19 1.32 -5.71
N PRO A 110 11.92 2.17 -6.72
CA PRO A 110 11.73 3.60 -6.50
C PRO A 110 10.36 3.86 -5.84
N ALA A 111 10.32 3.80 -4.51
CA ALA A 111 9.12 3.96 -3.70
C ALA A 111 9.41 4.72 -2.41
N GLU A 112 8.42 5.49 -1.96
CA GLU A 112 8.40 6.08 -0.62
C GLU A 112 7.74 5.09 0.34
N VAL A 113 8.34 4.85 1.51
CA VAL A 113 7.77 3.94 2.52
C VAL A 113 7.26 4.73 3.69
N TYR A 114 6.02 4.44 4.10
CA TYR A 114 5.36 5.08 5.23
C TYR A 114 4.98 4.07 6.30
N SER A 115 5.31 4.37 7.55
CA SER A 115 4.79 3.63 8.70
C SER A 115 3.43 4.20 9.12
N CYS A 116 2.44 3.32 9.33
CA CYS A 116 1.22 3.64 10.06
C CYS A 116 1.24 2.97 11.44
N ASN A 117 1.01 3.75 12.49
CA ASN A 117 1.06 3.29 13.89
C ASN A 117 -0.33 3.07 14.51
N GLY A 118 -1.39 3.07 13.70
CA GLY A 118 -2.76 2.92 14.15
C GLY A 118 -3.38 4.16 14.83
N THR A 119 -2.69 5.30 14.85
CA THR A 119 -3.22 6.58 15.38
C THR A 119 -3.51 7.60 14.28
N MET A 120 -3.88 7.14 13.09
CA MET A 120 -4.18 7.96 11.91
C MET A 120 -3.06 8.92 11.48
N LYS A 121 -1.80 8.54 11.69
CA LYS A 121 -0.63 9.30 11.22
C LYS A 121 0.24 8.45 10.30
N LEU A 122 0.59 9.01 9.15
CA LEU A 122 1.63 8.49 8.28
C LEU A 122 2.95 9.18 8.62
N ARG A 123 4.02 8.39 8.76
CA ARG A 123 5.39 8.89 8.87
C ARG A 123 6.23 8.26 7.76
N ARG A 124 6.85 9.08 6.93
CA ARG A 124 7.81 8.61 5.93
C ARG A 124 9.06 8.07 6.61
N VAL A 125 9.54 6.91 6.14
CA VAL A 125 10.70 6.19 6.70
C VAL A 125 11.70 5.75 5.63
N LEU A 126 11.36 5.89 4.34
CA LEU A 126 12.22 5.76 3.17
C LEU A 126 11.67 6.69 2.07
#